data_AF-A0A2W6CCM9-F1
#
_entry.id   AF-A0A2W6CCM9-F1
#
_cell.length_a   1.000
_cell.length_b   1.000
_cell.length_c   1.000
_cell.angle_alpha   90.00
_cell.angle_beta   90.00
_cell.angle_gamma   90.00
#
_symmetry.space_group_name_H-M   'P 1'
#
loop_
_entity.id
_entity.type
_entity.pdbx_description
1 polymer ?
#
loop_
_entity_poly.entity_id
_entity_poly.type
_entity_poly.pdbx_seq_one_letter_code
_entity_poly.pdbx_strand_id
1 'polypeptide(L)' 'CLARGRCPAEIADDLGMAANTVRTHSNKIFTKLGVHSRLEAVAVARGALSRDRSPATGVAVALSTQEPAATARP' A
#
# COMPACT_ATOMS: atom_id res chain seq x y z
N CYS A 1 3.87 5.63 -0.18
CA CYS A 1 2.98 5.46 -1.35
C CYS A 1 2.27 4.09 -1.36
N LEU A 2 2.98 2.95 -1.35
CA LEU A 2 2.37 1.60 -1.24
C LEU A 2 1.60 1.34 0.07
N ALA A 3 2.20 1.66 1.21
CA ALA A 3 1.56 1.49 2.53
C ALA A 3 0.36 2.41 2.79
N ARG A 4 0.16 3.42 1.92
CA ARG A 4 -0.98 4.35 1.97
C ARG A 4 -2.13 3.90 1.07
N GLY A 5 -2.02 2.74 0.42
CA GLY A 5 -3.08 2.21 -0.45
C GLY A 5 -3.12 2.79 -1.87
N ARG A 6 -2.17 3.63 -2.27
CA ARG A 6 -2.16 4.24 -3.62
C ARG A 6 -1.96 3.19 -4.73
N CYS A 7 -2.66 3.37 -5.85
CA CYS A 7 -2.52 2.52 -7.02
C CYS A 7 -1.25 2.86 -7.82
N PRO A 8 -0.69 1.94 -8.63
CA PRO A 8 0.58 2.15 -9.31
C PRO A 8 0.62 3.37 -10.24
N ALA A 9 -0.52 3.76 -10.82
CA ALA A 9 -0.65 4.94 -11.66
C ALA A 9 -0.51 6.24 -10.85
N GLU A 10 -1.16 6.35 -9.69
CA GLU A 10 -1.00 7.51 -8.80
C GLU A 10 0.42 7.62 -8.25
N ILE A 11 1.06 6.49 -7.96
CA ILE A 11 2.46 6.47 -7.50
C ILE A 11 3.41 6.90 -8.62
N ALA A 12 3.11 6.50 -9.85
CA ALA A 12 3.85 6.90 -11.03
C ALA A 12 3.76 8.42 -11.25
N ASP A 13 2.56 8.97 -11.17
CA ASP A 13 2.30 10.41 -11.29
C ASP A 13 3.02 11.22 -10.20
N ASP A 14 2.87 10.81 -8.93
CA ASP A 14 3.49 11.43 -7.74
C ASP A 14 5.03 11.42 -7.80
N LEU A 15 5.62 10.44 -8.50
CA LEU A 15 7.08 10.26 -8.59
C LEU A 15 7.66 10.64 -9.96
N GLY A 16 6.84 11.04 -10.93
CA GLY A 16 7.28 11.28 -12.32
C GLY A 16 7.86 10.04 -13.01
N MET A 17 7.37 8.84 -12.66
CA MET A 17 7.85 7.56 -13.18
C MET A 17 6.80 6.85 -14.02
N ALA A 18 7.21 5.93 -14.89
CA ALA A 18 6.25 5.06 -15.59
C ALA A 18 5.60 4.05 -14.62
N ALA A 19 4.30 3.77 -14.80
CA ALA A 19 3.55 2.80 -13.99
C ALA A 19 4.17 1.39 -14.02
N ASN A 20 4.73 0.98 -15.17
CA ASN A 20 5.46 -0.28 -15.30
C ASN A 20 6.72 -0.32 -14.44
N THR A 21 7.44 0.80 -14.31
CA THR A 21 8.61 0.92 -13.44
C THR A 21 8.22 0.78 -11.98
N VAL A 22 7.14 1.46 -11.55
CA VAL A 22 6.58 1.32 -10.20
C VAL A 22 6.19 -0.12 -9.91
N ARG A 23 5.57 -0.81 -10.87
CA ARG A 23 5.16 -2.22 -10.72
C ARG A 23 6.36 -3.14 -10.57
N THR A 24 7.40 -2.96 -11.39
CA THR A 24 8.66 -3.70 -11.28
C THR A 24 9.35 -3.45 -9.94
N HIS A 25 9.40 -2.20 -9.49
CA HIS A 25 10.00 -1.85 -8.21
C HIS A 25 9.23 -2.46 -7.04
N SER A 26 7.90 -2.43 -7.08
CA SER A 26 7.02 -3.07 -6.09
C SER A 26 7.26 -4.58 -6.02
N ASN A 27 7.38 -5.25 -7.17
CA ASN A 27 7.63 -6.69 -7.22
C ASN A 27 9.01 -7.05 -6.64
N LYS A 28 10.05 -6.28 -6.99
CA LYS A 28 11.38 -6.44 -6.40
C LYS A 28 11.37 -6.25 -4.87
N ILE A 29 10.58 -5.30 -4.37
CA ILE A 29 10.37 -5.11 -2.93
C ILE A 29 9.68 -6.34 -2.34
N PHE A 30 8.64 -6.87 -2.97
CA PHE A 30 7.94 -8.07 -2.50
C PHE A 30 8.87 -9.28 -2.42
N THR A 31 9.67 -9.52 -3.46
CA THR A 31 10.69 -10.58 -3.46
C THR A 31 11.70 -10.40 -2.32
N LYS A 32 12.19 -9.19 -2.07
CA LYS A 32 13.14 -8.91 -0.98
C LYS A 32 12.52 -9.08 0.40
N LEU A 33 11.22 -8.81 0.54
CA LEU A 33 10.47 -9.00 1.79
C LEU A 33 9.93 -10.42 1.95
N GLY A 34 10.06 -11.28 0.94
CA GLY A 34 9.51 -12.64 0.95
C GLY A 34 7.99 -12.70 0.95
N VAL A 35 7.32 -11.66 0.44
CA VAL A 35 5.85 -11.56 0.39
C VAL A 35 5.34 -11.73 -1.03
N HIS A 36 4.08 -12.16 -1.19
CA HIS A 36 3.48 -12.44 -2.50
C HIS A 36 2.40 -11.43 -2.89
N SER A 37 1.96 -10.60 -1.94
CA SER A 37 0.93 -9.59 -2.15
C SER A 37 1.31 -8.22 -1.59
N ARG A 38 0.71 -7.19 -2.18
CA ARG A 38 0.73 -5.83 -1.64
C ARG A 38 0.20 -5.80 -0.20
N LEU A 39 -0.86 -6.55 0.11
CA LEU A 39 -1.45 -6.56 1.45
C LEU A 39 -0.47 -7.12 2.48
N GLU A 40 0.20 -8.23 2.13
CA GLU A 40 1.24 -8.83 2.97
C GLU A 40 2.42 -7.87 3.18
N ALA A 41 2.88 -7.19 2.12
CA ALA A 41 3.92 -6.18 2.22
C ALA A 41 3.54 -5.04 3.19
N VAL A 42 2.27 -4.62 3.17
CA VAL A 42 1.76 -3.60 4.11
C VAL A 42 1.68 -4.14 5.53
N ALA A 43 1.23 -5.38 5.73
CA ALA A 43 1.21 -6.02 7.04
C ALA A 43 2.61 -6.12 7.65
N VAL A 44 3.60 -6.55 6.85
CA VAL A 44 5.02 -6.60 7.24
C VAL A 44 5.54 -5.21 7.59
N ALA A 45 5.28 -4.21 6.76
CA ALA A 45 5.70 -2.83 7.02
C ALA A 45 5.09 -2.26 8.31
N ARG A 46 3.80 -2.51 8.57
CA ARG A 46 3.12 -2.08 9.80
C ARG A 46 3.67 -2.79 11.03
N GLY A 47 3.95 -4.10 10.94
CA GLY A 47 4.59 -4.85 12.02
C GLY A 47 6.01 -4.36 12.33
N ALA A 48 6.81 -4.06 11.30
CA ALA A 48 8.16 -3.53 11.46
C ALA A 48 8.16 -2.13 12.08
N LEU A 49 7.28 -1.23 11.60
CA LEU A 49 7.14 0.12 12.17
C LEU A 49 6.64 0.08 13.62
N SER A 50 5.78 -0.86 14.01
CA SER A 50 5.35 -1.03 15.40
C SER A 50 6.45 -1.57 16.32
N ARG A 51 7.49 -2.20 15.75
CA ARG A 51 8.63 -2.75 16.50
C ARG A 51 9.76 -1.72 16.67
N ASP A 52 9.87 -0.78 15.73
CA ASP A 52 10.77 0.39 15.77
C ASP A 52 10.15 1.56 16.55
N ARG A 53 8.85 1.77 16.44
CA ARG A 53 8.11 2.79 17.18
C ARG A 53 7.87 2.31 18.61
N SER A 54 8.61 2.90 19.56
CA SER A 54 8.22 2.90 20.97
C SER A 54 6.71 3.25 21.07
N PRO A 55 5.90 2.46 21.81
CA PRO A 55 4.44 2.55 21.78
C PRO A 55 3.95 3.76 22.59
N ALA A 56 4.12 4.96 22.05
CA ALA A 56 3.48 6.17 22.54
C ALA A 56 2.90 6.92 21.34
N THR A 57 1.71 6.51 20.90
CA THR A 57 0.66 7.31 20.25
C THR A 57 -0.23 6.33 19.49
N GLY A 58 -1.37 6.01 20.11
CA GLY A 58 -2.42 5.25 19.47
C GLY A 58 -2.95 5.98 18.25
N VAL A 59 -3.16 5.24 17.17
CA VAL A 59 -4.07 5.64 16.12
C VAL A 59 -5.02 4.49 15.85
N ALA A 60 -6.27 4.72 16.26
CA ALA A 60 -7.43 3.95 15.85
C ALA A 60 -7.52 4.04 14.33
N VAL A 61 -7.25 2.94 13.62
CA VAL A 61 -7.65 2.83 12.22
C VAL A 61 -9.12 2.44 12.23
N ALA A 62 -9.98 3.46 12.15
CA ALA A 62 -11.35 3.29 11.73
C ALA A 62 -11.34 2.63 10.35
N LEU A 63 -11.99 1.48 10.27
CA LEU A 63 -12.36 0.81 9.03
C LEU A 63 -13.35 1.73 8.31
N SER A 64 -12.86 2.55 7.38
CA SER A 64 -13.73 3.16 6.38
C SER A 64 -14.16 2.08 5.40
N THR A 65 -15.41 1.66 5.57
CA THR A 65 -16.28 0.98 4.62
C THR A 65 -15.89 1.27 3.18
N GLN A 66 -15.39 0.25 2.48
CA GLN A 66 -15.39 0.25 1.02
C GLN A 66 -16.84 -0.05 0.60
N GLU A 67 -17.58 1.03 0.33
CA GLU A 67 -18.92 1.02 -0.29
C GLU A 67 -18.87 0.32 -1.66
N PRO A 68 -19.78 -0.63 -1.96
CA PRO A 68 -19.78 -1.40 -3.20
C PRO A 68 -20.52 -0.66 -4.32
N ALA A 69 -19.95 -0.74 -5.53
CA ALA A 69 -20.61 -0.78 -6.83
C ALA A 69 -21.97 -0.07 -6.99
N ALA A 70 -21.95 1.16 -7.52
CA ALA A 70 -23.07 1.69 -8.31
C ALA A 70 -22.58 2.81 -9.26
N THR A 71 -22.45 2.51 -10.55
CA THR A 71 -22.83 3.50 -11.56
C THR A 71 -23.47 2.79 -12.74
N ALA A 72 -24.70 3.20 -13.00
CA ALA A 72 -25.61 2.69 -14.00
C ALA A 72 -25.20 3.10 -15.42
N ARG A 73 -25.65 2.29 -16.38
CA ARG A 73 -25.79 2.61 -17.81
C ARG A 73 -26.79 3.77 -17.99
N PRO A 74 -26.69 4.51 -19.09
CA PRO A 74 -27.59 4.22 -20.22
C PRO A 74 -26.85 3.79 -21.49
#